data_AF-A0A4P8L1A5-F1
#
_entry.id   AF-A0A4P8L1A5-F1
#
_cell.length_a   1.000
_cell.length_b   1.000
_cell.length_c   1.000
_cell.angle_alpha   90.00
_cell.angle_beta   90.00
_cell.angle_gamma   90.00
#
_symmetry.space_group_name_H-M   'P 1'
#
loop_
_entity.id
_entity.type
_entity.pdbx_description
1 polymer ?
#
loop_
_entity_poly.entity_id
_entity_poly.type
_entity_poly.pdbx_seq_one_letter_code
_entity_poly.pdbx_strand_id
1 'polypeptide(L)'
;METAYQSPAGPIAPIDMIYGHRASIARGNHFMAHKCGFTMDSLVQSFKQAGFETVGGIRLQKSFELRVIASKRQRSKDEMMELAKEYL
;
A
#
# COMPACT_ATOMS: atom_id res chain seq x y z
N MET A 1 -16.54 -15.22 4.54
CA MET A 1 -16.13 -13.82 4.78
C MET A 1 -16.61 -13.00 3.62
N GLU A 2 -17.09 -11.78 3.89
CA GLU A 2 -17.58 -10.87 2.87
C GLU A 2 -16.44 -10.31 2.01
N THR A 3 -16.75 -10.03 0.74
CA THR A 3 -15.83 -9.41 -0.21
C THR A 3 -15.64 -7.94 0.16
N ALA A 4 -14.39 -7.50 0.33
CA ALA A 4 -14.05 -6.10 0.51
C ALA A 4 -14.05 -5.35 -0.83
N TYR A 5 -13.49 -5.95 -1.89
CA TYR A 5 -13.51 -5.41 -3.24
C TYR A 5 -13.26 -6.49 -4.30
N GLN A 6 -13.60 -6.17 -5.56
CA GLN A 6 -13.30 -7.01 -6.72
C GLN A 6 -11.97 -6.58 -7.35
N SER A 7 -11.08 -7.55 -7.59
CA SER A 7 -9.80 -7.35 -8.27
C SER A 7 -9.73 -8.17 -9.57
N PRO A 8 -8.77 -7.89 -10.47
CA PRO A 8 -8.52 -8.76 -11.63
C PRO A 8 -8.18 -10.22 -11.26
N ALA A 9 -7.68 -10.46 -10.04
CA ALA A 9 -7.39 -11.81 -9.53
C ALA A 9 -8.61 -12.48 -8.86
N GLY A 10 -9.77 -11.81 -8.84
CA GLY A 10 -10.99 -12.25 -8.17
C GLY A 10 -11.35 -11.41 -6.93
N PRO A 11 -12.39 -11.82 -6.18
CA PRO A 11 -12.84 -11.13 -4.98
C PRO A 11 -11.80 -11.21 -3.87
N ILE A 12 -11.52 -10.07 -3.23
CA ILE A 12 -10.59 -9.96 -2.10
C ILE A 12 -11.39 -9.74 -0.82
N ALA A 13 -11.18 -10.59 0.19
CA ALA A 13 -11.74 -10.41 1.52
C ALA A 13 -10.70 -9.75 2.47
N PRO A 14 -11.11 -9.16 3.61
CA PRO A 14 -10.17 -8.54 4.55
C PRO A 14 -9.01 -9.45 5.00
N ILE A 15 -9.29 -10.75 5.20
CA ILE A 15 -8.27 -11.74 5.56
C ILE A 15 -7.20 -11.90 4.48
N ASP A 16 -7.55 -11.71 3.20
CA ASP A 16 -6.60 -11.79 2.08
C ASP A 16 -5.64 -10.59 2.08
N MET A 17 -6.05 -9.44 2.64
CA MET A 17 -5.18 -8.28 2.81
C MET A 17 -4.23 -8.44 4.00
N ILE A 18 -4.69 -9.09 5.08
CA ILE A 18 -3.91 -9.24 6.32
C ILE A 18 -2.90 -10.37 6.21
N TYR A 19 -3.30 -11.53 5.68
CA TYR A 19 -2.47 -12.74 5.66
C TYR A 19 -1.95 -13.12 4.27
N GLY A 20 -2.37 -12.38 3.23
CA GLY A 20 -2.04 -12.66 1.85
C GLY A 20 -3.15 -13.44 1.12
N HIS A 21 -3.09 -13.40 -0.21
CA HIS A 21 -4.14 -13.95 -1.07
C HIS A 21 -4.30 -15.47 -0.90
N ARG A 22 -5.33 -15.90 -0.16
CA ARG A 22 -5.49 -17.29 0.27
C ARG A 22 -5.56 -18.27 -0.88
N ALA A 23 -6.19 -17.88 -1.99
CA ALA A 23 -6.28 -18.74 -3.18
C ALA A 23 -4.89 -19.00 -3.80
N SER A 24 -4.00 -18.01 -3.82
CA SER A 24 -2.62 -18.21 -4.27
C SER A 24 -1.84 -19.11 -3.32
N ILE A 25 -2.00 -18.89 -2.01
CA ILE A 25 -1.31 -19.66 -0.96
C ILE A 25 -1.76 -21.14 -1.00
N ALA A 26 -3.06 -21.40 -1.13
CA ALA A 26 -3.61 -22.75 -1.24
C ALA A 26 -3.10 -23.52 -2.47
N ARG A 27 -2.72 -22.80 -3.54
CA ARG A 27 -2.07 -23.38 -4.74
C ARG A 27 -0.56 -23.56 -4.60
N GLY A 28 0.00 -23.41 -3.40
CA GLY A 28 1.44 -23.59 -3.13
C GLY A 28 2.30 -22.33 -3.26
N ASN A 29 1.72 -21.17 -3.58
CA ASN A 29 2.46 -19.90 -3.67
C ASN A 29 2.67 -19.28 -2.29
N HIS A 30 3.32 -19.99 -1.37
CA HIS A 30 3.49 -19.57 0.02
C HIS A 30 4.26 -18.25 0.18
N PHE A 31 5.05 -17.84 -0.80
CA PHE A 31 5.72 -16.53 -0.82
C PHE A 31 4.73 -15.35 -0.89
N MET A 32 3.48 -15.59 -1.27
CA MET A 32 2.40 -14.59 -1.26
C MET A 32 1.81 -14.35 0.14
N ALA A 33 2.19 -15.16 1.15
CA ALA A 33 1.77 -14.92 2.52
C ALA A 33 2.41 -13.65 3.06
N HIS A 34 1.59 -12.74 3.57
CA HIS A 34 2.09 -11.50 4.16
C HIS A 34 2.75 -11.81 5.50
N LYS A 35 4.00 -11.36 5.66
CA LYS A 35 4.77 -11.47 6.93
C LYS A 35 4.71 -10.20 7.77
N CYS A 36 4.24 -9.11 7.16
CA CYS A 36 4.09 -7.80 7.75
C CYS A 36 2.99 -7.07 6.97
N GLY A 37 2.33 -6.12 7.63
CA GLY A 37 1.41 -5.19 7.01
C GLY A 37 1.77 -3.77 7.41
N PHE A 38 1.22 -2.79 6.68
CA PHE A 38 1.43 -1.39 6.99
C PHE A 38 0.12 -0.68 7.29
N THR A 39 0.15 0.18 8.31
CA THR A 39 -0.68 1.38 8.37
C THR A 39 -0.01 2.52 7.59
N MET A 40 -0.76 3.58 7.27
CA MET A 40 -0.16 4.76 6.61
C MET A 40 1.05 5.30 7.38
N ASP A 41 0.93 5.41 8.71
CA ASP A 41 2.01 5.94 9.55
C ASP A 41 3.25 5.03 9.53
N SER A 42 3.07 3.71 9.67
CA SER A 42 4.20 2.77 9.62
C SER A 42 4.88 2.73 8.24
N LEU A 43 4.11 2.90 7.17
CA LEU A 43 4.64 2.96 5.81
C LEU A 43 5.46 4.23 5.62
N VAL A 44 4.88 5.39 5.93
CA VAL A 44 5.58 6.70 5.84
C VAL A 44 6.85 6.69 6.68
N GLN A 45 6.79 6.14 7.89
CA GLN A 45 7.95 6.06 8.77
C GLN A 45 9.06 5.18 8.18
N SER A 46 8.70 4.08 7.51
CA SER A 46 9.68 3.21 6.84
C SER A 46 10.43 3.97 5.73
N PHE A 47 9.75 4.82 4.96
CA PHE A 47 10.41 5.68 3.97
C PHE A 47 11.30 6.73 4.62
N LYS A 48 10.86 7.37 5.70
CA LYS A 48 11.70 8.33 6.44
C LYS A 48 12.98 7.68 6.97
N GLN A 49 12.86 6.48 7.55
CA GLN A 49 14.01 5.71 8.04
C GLN A 49 14.95 5.28 6.91
N ALA A 50 14.44 5.08 5.70
CA ALA A 50 15.23 4.82 4.50
C ALA A 50 15.90 6.08 3.88
N GLY A 51 15.77 7.26 4.51
CA GLY A 51 16.44 8.49 4.09
C GLY A 51 15.65 9.33 3.07
N PHE A 52 14.35 9.14 2.94
CA PHE A 52 13.49 10.05 2.18
C PHE A 52 13.09 11.25 3.05
N GLU A 53 13.50 12.44 2.64
CA GLU A 53 13.28 13.70 3.38
C GLU A 53 11.81 14.15 3.35
N THR A 54 11.08 13.90 2.26
CA THR A 54 9.66 14.29 2.15
C THR A 54 8.84 13.13 1.63
N VAL A 55 7.78 12.78 2.35
CA VAL A 55 6.93 11.61 2.06
C VAL A 55 5.47 12.02 2.21
N GLY A 56 4.65 11.71 1.21
CA GLY A 56 3.20 11.88 1.22
C GLY A 56 2.50 10.59 0.87
N GLY A 57 1.30 10.37 1.38
CA GLY A 57 0.55 9.14 1.11
C GLY A 57 -0.95 9.36 1.02
N ILE A 58 -1.60 8.48 0.28
CA ILE A 58 -3.05 8.43 0.12
C ILE A 58 -3.56 7.01 0.38
N ARG A 59 -4.82 6.91 0.77
CA ARG A 59 -5.53 5.63 0.84
C ARG A 59 -6.67 5.63 -0.15
N LEU A 60 -6.70 4.65 -1.05
CA LEU A 60 -7.83 4.45 -1.94
C LEU A 60 -8.97 3.80 -1.16
N GLN A 61 -10.12 4.47 -1.07
CA GLN A 61 -11.27 3.93 -0.34
C GLN A 61 -11.82 2.64 -0.98
N LYS A 62 -11.75 2.52 -2.31
CA LYS A 62 -12.34 1.40 -3.05
C LYS A 62 -11.61 0.07 -2.85
N SER A 63 -10.27 0.11 -2.72
CA SER A 63 -9.42 -1.09 -2.63
C SER A 63 -8.64 -1.19 -1.32
N PHE A 64 -8.77 -0.19 -0.43
CA PHE A 64 -8.01 -0.07 0.81
C PHE A 64 -6.49 0.05 0.63
N GLU A 65 -6.03 0.25 -0.61
CA GLU A 65 -4.62 0.37 -0.95
C GLU A 65 -4.01 1.63 -0.33
N LEU A 66 -2.82 1.47 0.25
CA LEU A 66 -1.97 2.59 0.66
C LEU A 66 -0.97 2.87 -0.45
N ARG A 67 -0.96 4.09 -0.96
CA ARG A 67 0.02 4.55 -1.93
C ARG A 67 0.84 5.67 -1.31
N VAL A 68 2.14 5.67 -1.59
CA VAL A 68 3.09 6.67 -1.08
C VAL A 68 3.92 7.20 -2.23
N ILE A 69 4.18 8.50 -2.18
CA ILE A 69 5.18 9.17 -3.00
C ILE A 69 6.24 9.78 -2.08
N ALA A 70 7.50 9.55 -2.40
CA ALA A 70 8.62 9.89 -1.54
C ALA A 70 9.75 10.56 -2.33
N SER A 71 10.41 11.51 -1.68
CA SER A 71 11.48 12.33 -2.23
C SER A 71 12.72 12.26 -1.34
N LYS A 72 13.90 12.05 -1.93
CA LYS A 72 15.20 12.14 -1.23
C LYS A 72 15.61 13.58 -0.89
N ARG A 73 14.91 14.58 -1.42
CA ARG A 73 15.16 16.00 -1.14
C ARG A 73 13.95 16.61 -0.45
N GLN A 74 14.17 17.63 0.36
CA GLN A 74 13.10 18.44 0.90
C GLN A 74 12.28 19.04 -0.25
N ARG A 75 10.97 18.82 -0.19
CA ARG A 75 9.99 19.40 -1.11
C ARG A 75 8.89 20.10 -0.32
N SER A 76 8.30 21.11 -0.93
CA SER A 76 7.12 21.79 -0.42
C SER A 76 5.89 20.89 -0.53
N LYS A 77 4.83 21.24 0.19
CA LYS A 77 3.55 20.53 0.10
C LYS A 77 2.99 20.55 -1.32
N ASP A 78 3.05 21.70 -2.00
CA ASP A 78 2.45 21.86 -3.33
C ASP A 78 3.18 21.01 -4.38
N GLU A 79 4.52 20.97 -4.34
CA GLU A 79 5.30 20.08 -5.20
C GLU A 79 4.94 18.60 -4.97
N MET A 80 4.76 18.20 -3.71
CA MET A 80 4.35 16.83 -3.38
C MET A 80 2.93 16.52 -3.84
N MET A 81 2.02 17.50 -3.81
CA MET A 81 0.66 17.35 -4.30
C MET A 81 0.62 17.22 -5.83
N GLU A 82 1.42 17.99 -6.57
CA GLU A 82 1.53 17.84 -8.02
C GLU A 82 2.10 16.47 -8.41
N LEU A 83 3.16 16.03 -7.74
CA LEU A 83 3.71 14.68 -7.92
C LEU A 83 2.66 13.60 -7.58
N ALA A 84 1.87 13.79 -6.52
CA ALA A 84 0.83 12.85 -6.17
C ALA A 84 -0.27 12.78 -7.24
N LYS A 85 -0.67 13.91 -7.85
CA LYS A 85 -1.65 13.91 -8.95
C LYS A 85 -1.14 13.20 -10.19
N GLU A 86 0.15 13.28 -10.46
CA GLU A 86 0.77 12.67 -11.64
C GLU A 86 0.95 11.15 -11.49
N TYR A 87 1.31 10.69 -10.28
CA TYR A 87 1.78 9.31 -10.07
C TYR A 87 0.90 8.45 -9.15
N LEU A 88 -0.02 9.03 -8.35
CA LEU A 88 -0.89 8.31 -7.41
C LEU A 88 -2.37 8.34 -7.83
#